data_AF-A0A7J6Q685-F1
#
_entry.id   AF-A0A7J6Q685-F1
#
_cell.length_a   1.000
_cell.length_b   1.000
_cell.length_c   1.000
_cell.angle_alpha   90.00
_cell.angle_beta   90.00
_cell.angle_gamma   90.00
#
_symmetry.space_group_name_H-M   'P 1'
#
loop_
_entity.id
_entity.type
_entity.pdbx_description
1 polymer ?
#
loop_
_entity_poly.entity_id
_entity_poly.type
_entity_poly.pdbx_seq_one_letter_code
_entity_poly.pdbx_strand_id
1 'polypeptide(L)'
;CLTTLAVVAKRITAMDLIECEVIEPKQLAAVFWGFVKMEFIDEVVMTCLLKAATARMDEFNSQDLSMVSWGLAKSLPLIPAEDYVRAVQGCISKVAYRASTVRLSSTQAVTNTLWALARCKQAGLVVPLRRVKMKPLKQRTSQNVANYLWSLCVLELPCPDRSELVDLITVGFSIRECCNVVWALAHWPEAADLAWGLLPSIMEGSAHLSP
;
A
#
# COMPACT_ATOMS: atom_id res chain seq x y z
N CYS A 1 -24.66 -1.94 -7.92
CA CYS A 1 -23.19 -1.91 -7.78
C CYS A 1 -22.50 -2.52 -9.01
N LEU A 2 -22.66 -3.83 -9.27
CA LEU A 2 -22.06 -4.53 -10.43
C LEU A 2 -22.42 -3.92 -11.79
N THR A 3 -23.69 -3.57 -12.02
CA THR A 3 -24.14 -2.97 -13.29
C THR A 3 -23.47 -1.62 -13.57
N THR A 4 -23.25 -0.82 -12.54
CA THR A 4 -22.55 0.47 -12.65
C THR A 4 -21.07 0.26 -12.98
N LEU A 5 -20.41 -0.68 -12.31
CA LEU A 5 -19.00 -1.02 -12.60
C LEU A 5 -18.83 -1.56 -14.01
N ALA A 6 -19.75 -2.37 -14.51
CA ALA A 6 -19.72 -2.87 -15.89
C ALA A 6 -19.85 -1.73 -16.93
N VAL A 7 -20.68 -0.72 -16.66
CA VAL A 7 -20.79 0.46 -17.53
C VAL A 7 -19.49 1.28 -17.52
N VAL A 8 -18.90 1.47 -16.34
CA VAL A 8 -17.60 2.17 -16.22
C VAL A 8 -16.49 1.39 -16.91
N ALA A 9 -16.43 0.07 -16.71
CA ALA A 9 -15.48 -0.83 -17.36
C ALA A 9 -15.53 -0.71 -18.88
N LYS A 10 -16.73 -0.75 -19.47
CA LYS A 10 -16.93 -0.58 -20.91
C LYS A 10 -16.41 0.77 -21.42
N ARG A 11 -16.58 1.84 -20.63
CA ARG A 11 -16.06 3.18 -20.99
C ARG A 11 -14.53 3.23 -20.90
N ILE A 12 -13.94 2.67 -19.84
CA ILE A 12 -12.48 2.58 -19.66
C ILE A 12 -11.84 1.90 -20.87
N THR A 13 -12.38 0.77 -21.32
CA THR A 13 -11.81 0.01 -22.45
C THR A 13 -12.06 0.67 -23.81
N ALA A 14 -13.01 1.59 -23.92
CA ALA A 14 -13.35 2.28 -25.16
C ALA A 14 -12.66 3.64 -25.32
N MET A 15 -12.00 4.14 -24.27
CA MET A 15 -11.32 5.42 -24.24
C MET A 15 -9.81 5.24 -24.28
N ASP A 16 -9.09 6.14 -24.95
CA ASP A 16 -7.65 6.26 -24.76
C ASP A 16 -7.35 7.05 -23.49
N LEU A 17 -7.19 6.31 -22.39
CA LEU A 17 -6.94 6.89 -21.07
C LEU A 17 -5.56 7.56 -20.92
N ILE A 18 -4.64 7.33 -21.88
CA ILE A 18 -3.30 7.92 -21.83
C ILE A 18 -3.39 9.41 -22.17
N GLU A 19 -4.16 9.77 -23.20
CA GLU A 19 -4.35 11.16 -23.65
C GLU A 19 -5.69 11.77 -23.19
N CYS A 20 -6.47 11.04 -22.39
CA CYS A 20 -7.77 11.51 -21.92
C CYS A 20 -7.64 12.66 -20.90
N GLU A 21 -7.90 13.88 -21.36
CA GLU A 21 -7.97 15.07 -20.50
C GLU A 21 -9.22 15.10 -19.59
N VAL A 22 -10.27 14.35 -19.93
CA VAL A 22 -11.53 14.33 -19.17
C VAL A 22 -11.37 13.67 -17.80
N ILE A 23 -10.50 12.66 -17.71
CA ILE A 23 -10.24 11.95 -16.46
C ILE A 23 -8.98 12.54 -15.83
N GLU A 24 -9.15 13.22 -14.70
CA GLU A 24 -8.03 13.73 -13.93
C GLU A 24 -7.20 12.58 -13.31
N PRO A 25 -5.91 12.79 -13.05
CA PRO A 25 -5.04 11.75 -12.45
C PRO A 25 -5.61 11.17 -11.15
N LYS A 26 -6.15 12.02 -10.26
CA LYS A 26 -6.78 11.59 -9.02
C LYS A 26 -8.01 10.69 -9.25
N GLN A 27 -8.76 10.94 -10.32
CA GLN A 27 -9.93 10.14 -10.69
C GLN A 27 -9.48 8.79 -11.26
N LEU A 28 -8.43 8.76 -12.08
CA LEU A 28 -7.82 7.53 -12.58
C LEU A 28 -7.37 6.63 -11.42
N ALA A 29 -6.67 7.19 -10.42
CA ALA A 29 -6.26 6.47 -9.22
C ALA A 29 -7.47 5.95 -8.40
N ALA A 30 -8.52 6.76 -8.25
CA ALA A 30 -9.74 6.39 -7.54
C ALA A 30 -10.53 5.27 -8.25
N VAL A 31 -10.62 5.31 -9.57
CA VAL A 31 -11.21 4.23 -10.38
C VAL A 31 -10.42 2.94 -10.18
N PHE A 32 -9.09 2.99 -10.30
CA PHE A 32 -8.23 1.83 -10.08
C PHE A 32 -8.46 1.20 -8.71
N TRP A 33 -8.44 2.02 -7.67
CA TRP A 33 -8.68 1.60 -6.29
C TRP A 33 -10.07 0.98 -6.12
N GLY A 34 -11.10 1.63 -6.66
CA GLY A 34 -12.49 1.18 -6.55
C GLY A 34 -12.72 -0.19 -7.16
N PHE A 35 -12.20 -0.42 -8.37
CA PHE A 35 -12.30 -1.71 -9.07
C PHE A 35 -11.69 -2.84 -8.25
N VAL A 36 -10.45 -2.66 -7.79
CA VAL A 36 -9.74 -3.68 -7.01
C VAL A 36 -10.38 -3.89 -5.64
N LYS A 37 -10.83 -2.81 -4.98
CA LYS A 37 -11.46 -2.88 -3.66
C LYS A 37 -12.81 -3.61 -3.69
N MET A 38 -13.54 -3.50 -4.79
CA MET A 38 -14.81 -4.19 -5.02
C MET A 38 -14.61 -5.59 -5.64
N GLU A 39 -13.35 -6.02 -5.82
CA GLU A 39 -12.99 -7.29 -6.47
C GLU A 39 -13.59 -7.43 -7.88
N PHE A 40 -13.88 -6.31 -8.54
CA PHE A 40 -14.27 -6.27 -9.94
C PHE A 40 -12.99 -6.22 -10.78
N ILE A 41 -12.50 -7.42 -11.14
CA ILE A 41 -11.24 -7.59 -11.84
C ILE A 41 -11.52 -8.13 -13.25
N ASP A 42 -11.18 -7.32 -14.24
CA ASP A 42 -11.17 -7.69 -15.65
C ASP A 42 -9.78 -7.36 -16.21
N GLU A 43 -9.14 -8.33 -16.86
CA GLU A 43 -7.75 -8.19 -17.31
C GLU A 43 -7.57 -7.03 -18.31
N VAL A 44 -8.53 -6.83 -19.20
CA VAL A 44 -8.47 -5.77 -20.22
C VAL A 44 -8.59 -4.40 -19.56
N VAL A 45 -9.60 -4.23 -18.70
CA VAL A 45 -9.81 -3.00 -17.90
C VAL A 45 -8.55 -2.68 -17.08
N MET A 46 -8.03 -3.66 -16.36
CA MET A 46 -6.86 -3.48 -15.49
C MET A 46 -5.59 -3.15 -16.29
N THR A 47 -5.44 -3.73 -17.47
CA THR A 47 -4.34 -3.42 -18.39
C THR A 47 -4.45 -2.01 -18.96
N CYS A 48 -5.64 -1.56 -19.35
CA CYS A 48 -5.89 -0.19 -19.79
C CYS A 48 -5.54 0.82 -18.68
N LEU A 49 -6.04 0.58 -17.47
CA LEU A 49 -5.76 1.42 -16.31
C LEU A 49 -4.27 1.44 -15.94
N LEU A 50 -3.59 0.29 -15.99
CA LEU A 50 -2.15 0.18 -15.74
C LEU A 50 -1.34 0.99 -16.76
N LYS A 51 -1.65 0.88 -18.06
CA LYS A 51 -0.99 1.65 -19.12
C LYS A 51 -1.16 3.14 -18.91
N ALA A 52 -2.39 3.59 -18.65
CA ALA A 52 -2.69 5.00 -18.38
C ALA A 52 -1.96 5.52 -17.14
N ALA A 53 -2.01 4.79 -16.03
CA ALA A 53 -1.32 5.16 -14.79
C ALA A 53 0.20 5.21 -14.96
N THR A 54 0.77 4.34 -15.81
CA THR A 54 2.20 4.31 -16.11
C THR A 54 2.62 5.53 -16.95
N ALA A 55 1.81 5.88 -17.96
CA ALA A 55 2.07 7.02 -18.84
C ALA A 55 1.97 8.36 -18.09
N ARG A 56 0.91 8.51 -17.27
CA ARG A 56 0.55 9.76 -16.59
C ARG A 56 1.15 9.92 -15.19
N MET A 57 2.13 9.08 -14.85
CA MET A 57 2.65 8.98 -13.48
C MET A 57 3.22 10.28 -12.92
N ASP A 58 3.73 11.16 -13.78
CA ASP A 58 4.32 12.42 -13.35
C ASP A 58 3.27 13.44 -12.89
N GLU A 59 2.00 13.25 -13.28
CA GLU A 59 0.85 14.06 -12.86
C GLU A 59 0.32 13.65 -11.48
N PHE A 60 0.68 12.45 -10.98
CA PHE A 60 0.18 11.95 -9.70
C PHE A 60 0.83 12.63 -8.50
N ASN A 61 -0.01 12.99 -7.53
CA ASN A 61 0.45 13.38 -6.21
C ASN A 61 0.72 12.14 -5.32
N SER A 62 1.19 12.36 -4.09
CA SER A 62 1.53 11.26 -3.18
C SER A 62 0.37 10.32 -2.83
N GLN A 63 -0.87 10.83 -2.78
CA GLN A 63 -2.05 10.01 -2.49
C GLN A 63 -2.44 9.18 -3.72
N ASP A 64 -2.35 9.75 -4.91
CA ASP A 64 -2.64 9.04 -6.16
C ASP A 64 -1.65 7.87 -6.36
N LEU A 65 -0.34 8.12 -6.15
CA LEU A 65 0.71 7.10 -6.21
C LEU A 65 0.48 5.96 -5.21
N SER A 66 0.04 6.30 -3.99
CA SER A 66 -0.35 5.33 -2.95
C SER A 66 -1.50 4.44 -3.39
N MET A 67 -2.52 5.04 -4.00
CA MET A 67 -3.71 4.32 -4.43
C MET A 67 -3.42 3.38 -5.60
N VAL A 68 -2.68 3.87 -6.59
CA VAL A 68 -2.26 3.09 -7.76
C VAL A 68 -1.37 1.92 -7.35
N SER A 69 -0.31 2.16 -6.55
CA SER A 69 0.60 1.09 -6.12
C SER A 69 -0.09 0.00 -5.30
N TRP A 70 -0.97 0.38 -4.36
CA TRP A 70 -1.75 -0.59 -3.60
C TRP A 70 -2.68 -1.41 -4.51
N GLY A 71 -3.43 -0.75 -5.39
CA GLY A 71 -4.36 -1.41 -6.30
C GLY A 71 -3.65 -2.42 -7.22
N LEU A 72 -2.52 -2.01 -7.79
CA LEU A 72 -1.67 -2.86 -8.64
C LEU A 72 -1.13 -4.08 -7.90
N ALA A 73 -0.54 -3.87 -6.71
CA ALA A 73 0.00 -4.99 -5.95
C ALA A 73 -1.11 -5.94 -5.46
N LYS A 74 -2.30 -5.42 -5.21
CA LYS A 74 -3.48 -6.19 -4.79
C LYS A 74 -4.15 -6.94 -5.96
N SER A 75 -3.98 -6.50 -7.21
CA SER A 75 -4.51 -7.20 -8.40
C SER A 75 -3.64 -8.36 -8.86
N LEU A 76 -2.34 -8.38 -8.54
CA LEU A 76 -1.40 -9.47 -8.88
C LEU A 76 -1.93 -10.91 -8.65
N PRO A 77 -2.52 -11.27 -7.49
CA PRO A 77 -3.03 -12.63 -7.28
C PRO A 77 -4.34 -12.91 -8.04
N LEU A 78 -4.99 -11.88 -8.58
CA LEU A 78 -6.27 -11.97 -9.29
C LEU A 78 -6.07 -12.05 -10.81
N ILE A 79 -4.92 -11.58 -11.32
CA ILE A 79 -4.51 -11.65 -12.72
C ILE A 79 -3.09 -12.24 -12.79
N PRO A 80 -2.95 -13.57 -12.89
CA PRO A 80 -1.64 -14.23 -12.84
C PRO A 80 -0.89 -14.24 -14.18
N ALA A 81 -1.41 -13.59 -15.23
CA ALA A 81 -0.76 -13.52 -16.54
C ALA A 81 0.64 -12.88 -16.43
N GLU A 82 1.68 -13.56 -16.94
CA GLU A 82 3.08 -13.12 -16.78
C GLU A 82 3.32 -11.70 -17.31
N ASP A 83 2.75 -11.36 -18.46
CA ASP A 83 2.92 -10.04 -19.06
C ASP A 83 2.28 -8.95 -18.21
N TYR A 84 1.12 -9.22 -17.61
CA TYR A 84 0.48 -8.31 -16.65
C TYR A 84 1.33 -8.15 -15.40
N VAL A 85 1.81 -9.26 -14.81
CA VAL A 85 2.67 -9.24 -13.62
C VAL A 85 3.94 -8.43 -13.87
N ARG A 86 4.60 -8.64 -15.02
CA ARG A 86 5.81 -7.89 -15.42
C ARG A 86 5.53 -6.40 -15.59
N ALA A 87 4.40 -6.05 -16.21
CA ALA A 87 3.99 -4.66 -16.39
C ALA A 87 3.66 -3.99 -15.05
N VAL A 88 2.99 -4.68 -14.12
CA VAL A 88 2.72 -4.22 -12.76
C VAL A 88 4.03 -3.94 -12.01
N GLN A 89 4.98 -4.88 -12.06
CA GLN A 89 6.29 -4.72 -11.43
C GLN A 89 7.05 -3.51 -11.97
N GLY A 90 7.03 -3.29 -13.29
CA GLY A 90 7.64 -2.11 -13.92
C GLY A 90 6.97 -0.81 -13.48
N CYS A 91 5.63 -0.78 -13.40
CA CYS A 91 4.90 0.38 -12.95
C CYS A 91 5.16 0.69 -11.46
N ILE A 92 5.16 -0.31 -10.58
CA ILE A 92 5.50 -0.14 -9.16
C ILE A 92 6.92 0.39 -8.99
N SER A 93 7.87 -0.04 -9.82
CA SER A 93 9.22 0.51 -9.81
C SER A 93 9.24 2.01 -10.16
N LYS A 94 8.46 2.42 -11.17
CA LYS A 94 8.31 3.82 -11.55
C LYS A 94 7.63 4.62 -10.43
N VAL A 95 6.61 4.05 -9.75
CA VAL A 95 5.97 4.68 -8.58
C VAL A 95 6.97 4.92 -7.47
N ALA A 96 7.82 3.94 -7.14
CA ALA A 96 8.84 4.09 -6.10
C ALA A 96 9.85 5.19 -6.44
N TYR A 97 10.28 5.27 -7.71
CA TYR A 97 11.12 6.37 -8.18
C TYR A 97 10.41 7.72 -8.05
N ARG A 98 9.16 7.83 -8.52
CA ARG A 98 8.40 9.08 -8.41
C ARG A 98 8.17 9.49 -6.97
N ALA A 99 7.82 8.56 -6.10
CA ALA A 99 7.65 8.76 -4.65
C ALA A 99 8.92 9.24 -3.95
N SER A 100 10.11 8.98 -4.50
CA SER A 100 11.36 9.55 -3.98
C SER A 100 11.53 11.04 -4.28
N THR A 101 10.96 11.49 -5.39
CA THR A 101 11.04 12.88 -5.86
C THR A 101 9.88 13.73 -5.35
N VAL A 102 8.69 13.12 -5.26
CA VAL A 102 7.48 13.71 -4.69
C VAL A 102 7.45 13.32 -3.22
N ARG A 103 8.00 14.18 -2.36
CA ARG A 103 8.02 13.98 -0.89
C ARG A 103 6.66 13.45 -0.41
N LEU A 104 6.60 12.16 -0.07
CA LEU A 104 5.33 11.51 0.29
C LEU A 104 4.70 12.23 1.49
N SER A 105 3.46 12.69 1.30
CA SER A 105 2.83 13.63 2.23
C SER A 105 2.04 12.96 3.37
N SER A 106 1.90 11.63 3.38
CA SER A 106 1.12 10.89 4.39
C SER A 106 1.74 9.55 4.76
N THR A 107 1.50 9.10 6.00
CA THR A 107 1.87 7.76 6.49
C THR A 107 1.30 6.68 5.56
N GLN A 108 0.04 6.81 5.18
CA GLN A 108 -0.61 5.85 4.30
C GLN A 108 0.12 5.72 2.96
N ALA A 109 0.53 6.84 2.36
CA ALA A 109 1.24 6.83 1.10
C ALA A 109 2.57 6.06 1.16
N VAL A 110 3.34 6.27 2.22
CA VAL A 110 4.58 5.53 2.46
C VAL A 110 4.28 4.04 2.63
N THR A 111 3.36 3.70 3.52
CA THR A 111 3.09 2.30 3.89
C THR A 111 2.48 1.48 2.76
N ASN A 112 1.61 2.08 1.94
CA ASN A 112 1.04 1.40 0.77
C ASN A 112 2.09 1.17 -0.32
N THR A 113 2.96 2.15 -0.55
CA THR A 113 4.03 2.02 -1.55
C THR A 113 5.05 0.95 -1.12
N LEU A 114 5.43 0.92 0.17
CA LEU A 114 6.28 -0.13 0.73
C LEU A 114 5.63 -1.51 0.62
N TRP A 115 4.33 -1.60 0.93
CA TRP A 115 3.57 -2.85 0.81
C TRP A 115 3.51 -3.36 -0.62
N ALA A 116 3.33 -2.46 -1.59
CA ALA A 116 3.37 -2.80 -3.00
C ALA A 116 4.75 -3.32 -3.43
N LEU A 117 5.83 -2.66 -3.01
CA LEU A 117 7.21 -3.10 -3.26
C LEU A 117 7.50 -4.47 -2.66
N ALA A 118 7.05 -4.72 -1.43
CA ALA A 118 7.19 -6.00 -0.74
C ALA A 118 6.50 -7.12 -1.52
N ARG A 119 5.27 -6.90 -1.99
CA ARG A 119 4.55 -7.88 -2.83
C ARG A 119 5.25 -8.16 -4.16
N CYS A 120 5.93 -7.17 -4.72
CA CYS A 120 6.73 -7.34 -5.93
C CYS A 120 8.16 -7.82 -5.69
N LYS A 121 8.57 -8.03 -4.42
CA LYS A 121 9.94 -8.39 -4.03
C LYS A 121 11.00 -7.40 -4.55
N GLN A 122 10.69 -6.11 -4.57
CA GLN A 122 11.54 -5.05 -5.13
C GLN A 122 12.33 -4.28 -4.05
N ALA A 123 13.16 -4.98 -3.27
CA ALA A 123 13.91 -4.41 -2.14
C ALA A 123 14.87 -3.27 -2.52
N GLY A 124 15.46 -3.32 -3.72
CA GLY A 124 16.39 -2.29 -4.21
C GLY A 124 15.79 -0.88 -4.30
N LEU A 125 14.47 -0.75 -4.30
CA LEU A 125 13.74 0.52 -4.45
C LEU A 125 13.23 1.09 -3.13
N VAL A 126 13.64 0.50 -1.98
CA VAL A 126 13.18 0.92 -0.65
C VAL A 126 14.04 2.06 -0.07
N VAL A 127 15.30 2.18 -0.50
CA VAL A 127 16.24 3.19 -0.01
C VAL A 127 15.69 4.62 -0.08
N PRO A 128 15.02 5.05 -1.17
CA PRO A 128 14.43 6.38 -1.22
C PRO A 128 13.26 6.56 -0.24
N LEU A 129 12.52 5.49 0.07
CA LEU A 129 11.35 5.53 0.95
C LEU A 129 11.73 5.49 2.44
N ARG A 130 12.85 4.84 2.83
CA ARG A 130 13.35 4.83 4.22
C ARG A 130 13.67 6.23 4.75
N ARG A 131 13.98 7.18 3.87
CA ARG A 131 14.28 8.56 4.26
C ARG A 131 13.02 9.37 4.60
N VAL A 132 11.83 8.85 4.25
CA VAL A 132 10.58 9.51 4.58
C VAL A 132 10.24 9.23 6.04
N LYS A 133 10.41 10.24 6.91
CA LYS A 133 9.96 10.16 8.30
C LYS A 133 8.45 9.88 8.32
N MET A 134 8.04 8.81 9.00
CA MET A 134 6.63 8.58 9.30
C MET A 134 6.06 9.79 10.03
N LYS A 135 4.78 10.13 9.76
CA LYS A 135 4.13 11.20 10.51
C LYS A 135 4.07 10.89 12.01
N PRO A 136 3.89 11.94 12.86
CA PRO A 136 3.72 11.77 14.29
C PRO A 136 2.64 10.75 14.66
N LEU A 137 2.86 10.09 15.79
CA LEU A 137 2.07 8.98 16.35
C LEU A 137 0.55 9.10 16.21
N LYS A 138 -0.01 10.29 16.49
CA LYS A 138 -1.46 10.53 16.50
C LYS A 138 -2.14 10.42 15.11
N GLN A 139 -1.36 10.26 14.05
CA GLN A 139 -1.86 10.22 12.66
C GLN A 139 -1.63 8.85 11.99
N ARG A 140 -1.34 7.80 12.78
CA ARG A 140 -1.10 6.44 12.29
C ARG A 140 -2.33 5.56 12.54
N THR A 141 -2.67 4.70 11.58
CA THR A 141 -3.63 3.62 11.79
C THR A 141 -2.90 2.30 12.02
N SER A 142 -3.56 1.35 12.66
CA SER A 142 -3.07 -0.03 12.87
C SER A 142 -2.68 -0.70 11.55
N GLN A 143 -3.49 -0.50 10.49
CA GLN A 143 -3.18 -0.98 9.16
C GLN A 143 -1.90 -0.38 8.60
N ASN A 144 -1.63 0.92 8.84
CA ASN A 144 -0.39 1.54 8.38
C ASN A 144 0.82 0.94 9.09
N VAL A 145 0.74 0.73 10.41
CA VAL A 145 1.83 0.13 11.18
C VAL A 145 2.09 -1.32 10.72
N ALA A 146 1.03 -2.12 10.59
CA ALA A 146 1.15 -3.50 10.11
C ALA A 146 1.72 -3.56 8.69
N ASN A 147 1.24 -2.73 7.76
CA ASN A 147 1.79 -2.66 6.40
C ASN A 147 3.26 -2.28 6.41
N TYR A 148 3.65 -1.29 7.21
CA TYR A 148 5.05 -0.88 7.34
C TYR A 148 5.93 -2.05 7.80
N LEU A 149 5.61 -2.63 8.95
CA LEU A 149 6.38 -3.70 9.57
C LEU A 149 6.47 -4.93 8.66
N TRP A 150 5.33 -5.39 8.13
CA TRP A 150 5.32 -6.55 7.23
C TRP A 150 6.17 -6.30 5.97
N SER A 151 6.11 -5.09 5.41
CA SER A 151 6.90 -4.74 4.24
C SER A 151 8.39 -4.76 4.53
N LEU A 152 8.82 -4.22 5.67
CA LEU A 152 10.22 -4.28 6.07
C LEU A 152 10.72 -5.73 6.16
N CYS A 153 9.92 -6.61 6.78
CA CYS A 153 10.30 -8.01 6.93
C CYS A 153 10.41 -8.72 5.59
N VAL A 154 9.41 -8.60 4.73
CA VAL A 154 9.38 -9.27 3.41
C VAL A 154 10.47 -8.76 2.48
N LEU A 155 10.88 -7.50 2.66
CA LEU A 155 11.98 -6.89 1.91
C LEU A 155 13.35 -7.18 2.54
N GLU A 156 13.40 -8.05 3.55
CA GLU A 156 14.62 -8.45 4.28
C GLU A 156 15.38 -7.25 4.84
N LEU A 157 14.64 -6.23 5.27
CA LEU A 157 15.20 -5.05 5.91
C LEU A 157 15.34 -5.25 7.42
N PRO A 158 16.30 -4.56 8.06
CA PRO A 158 16.49 -4.66 9.50
C PRO A 158 15.21 -4.36 10.28
N CYS A 159 14.93 -5.19 11.28
CA CYS A 159 13.84 -4.95 12.22
C CYS A 159 14.05 -3.59 12.93
N PRO A 160 12.99 -2.77 13.10
CA PRO A 160 13.06 -1.60 13.96
C PRO A 160 13.54 -1.96 15.37
N ASP A 161 14.28 -1.05 16.01
CA ASP A 161 14.75 -1.29 17.37
C ASP A 161 13.60 -1.27 18.39
N ARG A 162 13.89 -1.70 19.63
CA ARG A 162 12.88 -1.76 20.70
C ARG A 162 12.19 -0.42 20.93
N SER A 163 12.92 0.70 20.84
CA SER A 163 12.34 2.02 21.07
C SER A 163 11.39 2.40 19.94
N GLU A 164 11.77 2.14 18.68
CA GLU A 164 10.92 2.38 17.51
C GLU A 164 9.69 1.47 17.53
N LEU A 165 9.84 0.20 17.92
CA LEU A 165 8.72 -0.73 18.07
C LEU A 165 7.76 -0.28 19.16
N VAL A 166 8.26 0.13 20.33
CA VAL A 166 7.40 0.69 21.39
C VAL A 166 6.67 1.95 20.87
N ASP A 167 7.36 2.88 20.18
CA ASP A 167 6.72 4.05 19.56
C ASP A 167 5.61 3.64 18.58
N LEU A 168 5.90 2.74 17.65
CA LEU A 168 4.96 2.28 16.63
C LEU A 168 3.71 1.60 17.19
N ILE A 169 3.83 0.95 18.35
CA ILE A 169 2.82 0.02 18.86
C ILE A 169 2.10 0.53 20.12
N THR A 170 2.60 1.55 20.81
CA THR A 170 1.97 2.15 22.02
C THR A 170 0.78 3.05 21.67
N VAL A 171 -0.07 2.62 20.74
CA VAL A 171 -1.24 3.36 20.29
C VAL A 171 -2.51 2.64 20.76
N GLY A 172 -3.54 3.45 20.96
CA GLY A 172 -4.88 3.04 21.32
C GLY A 172 -5.62 2.22 20.27
N PHE A 173 -5.04 1.11 19.86
CA PHE A 173 -5.63 0.17 18.91
C PHE A 173 -6.57 -0.76 19.66
N SER A 174 -7.70 -1.10 19.06
CA SER A 174 -8.52 -2.21 19.55
C SER A 174 -7.72 -3.53 19.52
N ILE A 175 -8.12 -4.52 20.32
CA ILE A 175 -7.48 -5.85 20.32
C ILE A 175 -7.33 -6.42 18.89
N ARG A 176 -8.36 -6.25 18.05
CA ARG A 176 -8.34 -6.68 16.63
C ARG A 176 -7.22 -6.02 15.83
N GLU A 177 -6.98 -4.75 16.08
CA GLU A 177 -5.98 -3.96 15.38
C GLU A 177 -4.55 -4.29 15.83
N CYS A 178 -4.38 -4.66 17.10
CA CYS A 178 -3.14 -5.17 17.66
C CYS A 178 -2.73 -6.49 17.00
N CYS A 179 -3.68 -7.37 16.69
CA CYS A 179 -3.40 -8.63 15.98
C CYS A 179 -2.71 -8.41 14.64
N ASN A 180 -3.03 -7.34 13.89
CA ASN A 180 -2.40 -7.07 12.60
C ASN A 180 -0.92 -6.71 12.74
N VAL A 181 -0.57 -5.98 13.80
CA VAL A 181 0.81 -5.58 14.11
C VAL A 181 1.62 -6.79 14.57
N VAL A 182 1.04 -7.60 15.45
CA VAL A 182 1.67 -8.84 15.95
C VAL A 182 1.89 -9.84 14.80
N TRP A 183 0.90 -9.99 13.92
CA TRP A 183 1.04 -10.80 12.71
C TRP A 183 2.21 -10.34 11.84
N ALA A 184 2.37 -9.03 11.64
CA ALA A 184 3.50 -8.49 10.89
C ALA A 184 4.83 -8.78 11.59
N LEU A 185 4.92 -8.60 12.92
CA LEU A 185 6.14 -8.84 13.70
C LEU A 185 6.54 -10.31 13.77
N ALA A 186 5.57 -11.23 13.76
CA ALA A 186 5.81 -12.66 13.78
C ALA A 186 6.61 -13.17 12.57
N HIS A 187 6.81 -12.35 11.54
CA HIS A 187 7.66 -12.68 10.40
C HIS A 187 9.16 -12.54 10.72
N TRP A 188 9.55 -11.85 11.81
CA TRP A 188 10.93 -11.80 12.31
C TRP A 188 11.12 -12.75 13.49
N PRO A 189 11.99 -13.77 13.38
CA PRO A 189 12.29 -14.69 14.49
C PRO A 189 12.80 -13.95 15.74
N GLU A 190 13.67 -12.95 15.56
CA GLU A 190 14.29 -12.19 16.65
C GLU A 190 13.34 -11.21 17.34
N ALA A 191 12.28 -10.78 16.65
CA ALA A 191 11.29 -9.84 17.19
C ALA A 191 10.04 -10.55 17.70
N ALA A 192 9.91 -11.87 17.49
CA ALA A 192 8.76 -12.65 17.94
C ALA A 192 8.61 -12.59 19.47
N ASP A 193 9.69 -12.81 20.22
CA ASP A 193 9.66 -12.74 21.68
C ASP A 193 9.35 -11.32 22.20
N LEU A 194 9.87 -10.30 21.52
CA LEU A 194 9.55 -8.91 21.85
C LEU A 194 8.08 -8.58 21.54
N ALA A 195 7.55 -9.05 20.41
CA ALA A 195 6.16 -8.87 20.03
C ALA A 195 5.21 -9.55 21.03
N TRP A 196 5.55 -10.78 21.46
CA TRP A 196 4.82 -11.50 22.50
C TRP A 196 4.93 -10.80 23.86
N GLY A 197 6.10 -10.28 24.21
CA GLY A 197 6.31 -9.53 25.46
C GLY A 197 5.61 -8.17 25.50
N LEU A 198 5.42 -7.52 24.36
CA LEU A 198 4.69 -6.25 24.25
C LEU A 198 3.16 -6.47 24.21
N LEU A 199 2.69 -7.65 23.83
CA LEU A 199 1.27 -7.98 23.66
C LEU A 199 0.40 -7.63 24.89
N PRO A 200 0.79 -7.95 26.15
CA PRO A 200 0.00 -7.60 27.32
C PRO A 200 -0.18 -6.10 27.49
N SER A 201 0.90 -5.32 27.34
CA SER A 201 0.85 -3.85 27.46
C SER A 201 0.03 -3.20 26.35
N ILE A 202 0.05 -3.79 25.16
CA ILE A 202 -0.76 -3.37 24.01
C ILE A 202 -2.26 -3.63 24.29
N MET A 203 -2.59 -4.80 24.84
CA MET A 203 -3.96 -5.16 25.18
C MET A 203 -4.50 -4.34 26.36
N GLU A 204 -3.70 -4.06 27.38
CA GLU A 204 -4.07 -3.21 28.51
C GLU A 204 -4.34 -1.75 28.09
N GLY A 205 -3.48 -1.17 27.25
CA GLY A 205 -3.69 0.17 26.70
C GLY A 205 -4.97 0.31 25.85
N SER A 206 -5.40 -0.78 25.20
CA SER A 206 -6.64 -0.84 24.41
C SER A 206 -7.92 -0.90 25.24
N ALA A 207 -7.84 -1.44 26.47
CA ALA A 207 -8.99 -1.60 27.35
C ALA A 207 -9.59 -0.25 27.79
N HIS A 208 -8.78 0.82 27.79
CA HIS A 208 -9.21 2.18 28.16
C HIS A 208 -9.88 2.96 27.01
N LEU A 209 -9.99 2.39 25.81
CA LEU A 209 -10.53 3.04 24.61
C LEU A 209 -11.79 2.38 24.06
N SER A 210 -12.23 1.30 24.69
CA SER A 210 -13.57 0.75 24.46
C SER A 210 -14.59 1.58 25.25
N PRO A 211 -15.67 2.09 24.63
CA PRO A 211 -16.88 2.45 25.36
C PRO A 211 -17.53 1.22 26.01
#